data_AF-A0AAU9SHC6-F1
#
_entry.id   AF-A0AAU9SHC6-F1
#
_cell.length_a   1.000
_cell.length_b   1.000
_cell.length_c   1.000
_cell.angle_alpha   90.00
_cell.angle_beta   90.00
_cell.angle_gamma   90.00
#
_symmetry.space_group_name_H-M   'P 1'
#
loop_
_entity.id
_entity.type
_entity.pdbx_description
1 polymer ?
#
loop_
_entity_poly.entity_id
_entity_poly.type
_entity_poly.pdbx_seq_one_letter_code
_entity_poly.pdbx_strand_id
1 'polypeptide(L)'
;MQRRWKELVELCFGPGDTSEPWCVIENVKFSNFRGKLEWYDTERRNWIDVEGLKYKDGRTIHLANHGGKLVHLRKEPGTTWSLVPGERRRRRADESPVPLKRRKYLHQRIQCELIKLEKRMGSSGLEIWGTIVWSKAVLSFPNSYEFLSCIITL
;
A
#
# COMPACT_ATOMS: atom_id res chain seq x y z
N MET A 1 -18.15 30.91 8.50
CA MET A 1 -17.89 29.48 8.80
C MET A 1 -16.47 29.12 8.36
N GLN A 2 -15.49 29.23 9.26
CA GLN A 2 -14.12 28.75 9.05
C GLN A 2 -13.92 27.58 10.03
N ARG A 3 -14.02 26.35 9.55
CA ARG A 3 -13.72 25.17 10.37
C ARG A 3 -12.21 24.92 10.34
N ARG A 4 -11.58 25.55 11.32
CA ARG A 4 -10.23 25.37 11.87
C ARG A 4 -9.77 23.91 11.81
N TRP A 5 -8.77 23.62 10.97
CA TRP A 5 -7.99 22.39 10.98
C TRP A 5 -7.07 22.40 12.20
N LYS A 6 -7.49 21.82 13.31
CA LYS A 6 -6.65 21.51 14.48
C LYS A 6 -7.51 20.74 15.47
N GLU A 7 -7.37 19.40 15.55
CA GLU A 7 -7.59 18.63 16.80
C GLU A 7 -7.41 17.09 16.74
N LEU A 8 -7.00 16.48 15.62
CA LEU A 8 -6.74 15.01 15.62
C LEU A 8 -5.30 14.60 15.25
N VAL A 9 -4.43 15.59 15.00
CA VAL A 9 -3.01 15.34 14.68
C VAL A 9 -2.17 15.16 15.96
N GLU A 10 -2.65 15.57 17.14
CA GLU A 10 -1.80 15.69 18.34
C GLU A 10 -1.84 14.49 19.32
N LEU A 11 -2.59 13.41 19.06
CA LEU A 11 -2.80 12.36 20.07
C LEU A 11 -1.98 11.06 19.94
N CYS A 12 -1.10 10.87 18.94
CA CYS A 12 -0.43 9.56 18.79
C CYS A 12 1.02 9.56 18.28
N PHE A 13 1.81 10.63 18.42
CA PHE A 13 3.24 10.55 18.10
C PHE A 13 4.02 9.88 19.24
N GLY A 14 4.12 8.55 19.20
CA GLY A 14 5.06 7.79 20.02
C GLY A 14 6.47 7.77 19.39
N PRO A 15 7.55 7.65 20.19
CA PRO A 15 8.89 7.52 19.64
C PRO A 15 9.03 6.17 18.91
N GLY A 16 9.09 6.22 17.58
CA GLY A 16 9.19 5.03 16.72
C GLY A 16 8.19 4.99 15.55
N ASP A 17 7.36 6.03 15.37
CA ASP A 17 6.38 6.13 14.29
C ASP A 17 7.04 5.94 12.91
N THR A 18 6.93 4.72 12.39
CA THR A 18 7.13 4.42 10.98
C THR A 18 6.01 5.08 10.18
N SER A 19 6.36 5.63 9.01
CA SER A 19 5.49 6.34 8.06
C SER A 19 4.39 5.46 7.43
N GLU A 20 3.78 4.57 8.20
CA GLU A 20 2.84 3.58 7.70
C GLU A 20 1.51 4.23 7.36
N PRO A 21 0.92 3.86 6.22
CA PRO A 21 -0.31 4.47 5.75
C PRO A 21 -1.47 4.11 6.67
N TRP A 22 -2.31 5.09 6.97
CA TRP A 22 -3.49 4.93 7.82
C TRP A 22 -4.72 5.59 7.18
N CYS A 23 -5.90 5.14 7.58
CA CYS A 23 -7.17 5.80 7.24
C CYS A 23 -8.16 5.70 8.41
N VAL A 24 -9.23 6.50 8.36
CA VAL A 24 -10.31 6.45 9.36
C VAL A 24 -11.63 6.16 8.65
N ILE A 25 -12.36 5.16 9.15
CA ILE A 25 -13.66 4.75 8.65
C ILE A 25 -14.57 4.56 9.86
N GLU A 26 -15.72 5.25 9.88
CA GLU A 26 -16.68 5.19 11.00
C GLU A 26 -16.03 5.40 12.39
N ASN A 27 -15.13 6.39 12.49
CA ASN A 27 -14.35 6.71 13.69
C ASN A 27 -13.37 5.62 14.16
N VAL A 28 -13.16 4.56 13.38
CA VAL A 28 -12.13 3.56 13.63
C VAL A 28 -10.90 3.88 12.78
N LYS A 29 -9.73 3.95 13.41
CA LYS A 29 -8.45 4.15 12.73
C LYS A 29 -7.91 2.80 12.27
N PHE A 30 -7.59 2.71 10.98
CA PHE A 30 -6.94 1.57 10.36
C PHE A 30 -5.50 1.94 10.00
N SER A 31 -4.59 0.99 10.15
CA SER A 31 -3.19 1.11 9.73
C SER A 31 -2.76 -0.20 9.08
N ASN A 32 -1.56 -0.22 8.53
CA ASN A 32 -0.92 -1.45 8.09
C ASN A 32 0.43 -1.59 8.77
N PHE A 33 0.61 -2.64 9.56
CA PHE A 33 1.88 -2.95 10.21
C PHE A 33 2.40 -4.29 9.68
N ARG A 34 3.66 -4.28 9.19
CA ARG A 34 4.32 -5.48 8.64
C ARG A 34 3.47 -6.26 7.62
N GLY A 35 2.70 -5.56 6.80
CA GLY A 35 1.87 -6.14 5.75
C GLY A 35 0.49 -6.64 6.22
N LYS A 36 0.17 -6.54 7.51
CA LYS A 36 -1.14 -6.84 8.06
C LYS A 36 -1.96 -5.59 8.25
N LEU A 37 -3.25 -5.67 7.91
CA LEU A 37 -4.19 -4.58 8.17
C LEU A 37 -4.64 -4.69 9.63
N GLU A 38 -4.53 -3.58 10.36
CA GLU A 38 -4.85 -3.50 11.78
C GLU A 38 -5.81 -2.34 12.03
N TRP A 39 -6.59 -2.43 13.11
CA TRP A 39 -7.45 -1.37 13.58
C TRP A 39 -7.16 -1.04 15.05
N TYR A 40 -7.34 0.22 15.43
CA TYR A 40 -7.12 0.66 16.79
C TYR A 40 -8.38 0.51 17.64
N ASP A 41 -8.30 -0.36 18.65
CA ASP A 41 -9.33 -0.53 19.67
C ASP A 41 -9.08 0.47 20.80
N THR A 42 -9.96 1.46 20.92
CA THR A 42 -9.86 2.51 21.94
C THR A 42 -10.13 1.99 23.35
N GLU A 43 -10.97 0.96 23.50
CA GLU A 43 -11.30 0.38 24.80
C GLU A 43 -10.11 -0.38 25.35
N ARG A 44 -9.46 -1.19 24.49
CA ARG A 44 -8.25 -1.95 24.84
C ARG A 44 -6.96 -1.14 24.72
N ARG A 45 -7.03 0.06 24.13
CA ARG A 45 -5.89 0.92 23.79
C ARG A 45 -4.80 0.20 23.01
N ASN A 46 -5.20 -0.67 22.08
CA ASN A 46 -4.29 -1.54 21.36
C ASN A 46 -4.64 -1.65 19.86
N TRP A 47 -3.66 -2.03 19.05
CA TRP A 47 -3.86 -2.41 17.65
C TRP A 47 -4.23 -3.88 17.56
N ILE A 48 -5.22 -4.19 16.72
CA ILE A 48 -5.77 -5.53 16.54
C ILE A 48 -5.80 -5.86 15.05
N ASP A 49 -5.37 -7.06 14.68
CA ASP A 49 -5.44 -7.56 13.30
C ASP A 49 -6.89 -7.51 12.79
N VAL A 50 -7.07 -7.08 11.55
CA VAL A 50 -8.34 -7.25 10.83
C VAL A 50 -8.44 -8.71 10.41
N GLU A 51 -9.49 -9.37 10.89
CA GLU A 51 -9.73 -10.80 10.69
C GLU A 51 -10.26 -11.10 9.27
N GLY A 52 -10.17 -12.35 8.84
CA GLY A 52 -10.74 -12.82 7.56
C GLY A 52 -9.95 -12.44 6.30
N LEU A 53 -8.87 -11.66 6.43
CA LEU A 53 -7.98 -11.30 5.33
C LEU A 53 -6.80 -12.28 5.23
N LYS A 54 -6.48 -12.70 3.99
CA LYS A 54 -5.25 -13.45 3.69
C LYS A 54 -4.19 -12.48 3.20
N TYR A 55 -3.24 -12.14 4.07
CA TYR A 55 -2.14 -11.25 3.73
C TYR A 55 -1.12 -11.97 2.83
N LYS A 56 -0.60 -11.22 1.86
CA LYS A 56 0.48 -11.65 0.97
C LYS A 56 1.64 -10.68 1.14
N ASP A 57 2.84 -11.18 0.87
CA ASP A 57 4.03 -10.34 0.85
C ASP A 57 3.85 -9.16 -0.12
N GLY A 58 4.09 -7.96 0.39
CA GLY A 58 3.90 -6.72 -0.36
C GLY A 58 4.06 -5.52 0.55
N ARG A 59 4.45 -4.39 -0.04
CA ARG A 59 4.54 -3.13 0.70
C ARG A 59 3.24 -2.36 0.51
N THR A 60 2.56 -2.06 1.62
CA THR A 60 1.41 -1.16 1.59
C THR A 60 1.86 0.23 1.22
N ILE A 61 1.20 0.80 0.21
CA ILE A 61 1.47 2.14 -0.29
C ILE A 61 0.51 3.12 0.38
N HIS A 62 -0.77 2.77 0.46
CA HIS A 62 -1.79 3.70 0.91
C HIS A 62 -3.06 3.00 1.38
N LEU A 63 -3.75 3.61 2.35
CA LEU A 63 -5.07 3.22 2.83
C LEU A 63 -6.03 4.41 2.67
N ALA A 64 -7.26 4.15 2.25
CA ALA A 64 -8.27 5.21 2.16
C ALA A 64 -9.69 4.70 2.41
N ASN A 65 -10.58 5.64 2.70
CA ASN A 65 -12.01 5.41 2.83
C ASN A 65 -12.71 5.72 1.50
N HIS A 66 -13.41 4.75 0.93
CA HIS A 66 -14.26 4.93 -0.24
C HIS A 66 -15.65 4.36 0.03
N GLY A 67 -16.62 5.23 0.32
CA GLY A 67 -18.02 4.83 0.57
C GLY A 67 -18.17 3.85 1.74
N GLY A 68 -17.42 4.07 2.83
CA GLY A 68 -17.41 3.19 4.01
C GLY A 68 -16.63 1.89 3.83
N LYS A 69 -16.01 1.68 2.68
CA LYS A 69 -15.11 0.56 2.41
C LYS A 69 -13.66 1.02 2.45
N LEU A 70 -12.77 0.10 2.79
CA LEU A 70 -11.35 0.36 2.85
C LEU A 70 -10.70 0.06 1.50
N VAL A 71 -10.04 1.06 0.93
CA VAL A 71 -9.17 0.90 -0.23
C VAL A 71 -7.76 0.62 0.28
N HIS A 72 -7.20 -0.50 -0.15
CA HIS A 72 -5.85 -0.94 0.17
C HIS A 72 -5.02 -0.97 -1.11
N LEU A 73 -4.07 -0.04 -1.22
CA LEU A 73 -3.10 -0.01 -2.31
C LEU A 73 -1.80 -0.67 -1.86
N ARG A 74 -1.38 -1.72 -2.55
CA ARG A 74 -0.13 -2.42 -2.26
C ARG A 74 0.75 -2.58 -3.48
N LYS A 75 2.06 -2.52 -3.23
CA LYS A 75 3.11 -2.82 -4.20
C LYS A 75 3.44 -4.30 -4.13
N GLU A 76 3.30 -4.99 -5.25
CA GLU A 76 3.71 -6.37 -5.39
C GLU A 76 4.89 -6.50 -6.36
N PRO A 77 5.83 -7.41 -6.10
CA PRO A 77 6.75 -7.85 -7.14
C PRO A 77 5.92 -8.44 -8.29
N GLY A 78 6.11 -7.91 -9.49
CA GLY A 78 5.51 -8.50 -10.69
C GLY A 78 6.23 -9.78 -11.06
N THR A 79 5.68 -10.49 -12.04
CA THR A 79 6.25 -11.75 -12.56
C THR A 79 6.80 -11.59 -13.98
N THR A 80 6.63 -10.41 -14.57
CA THR A 80 7.00 -10.10 -15.95
C THR A 80 8.36 -9.42 -16.01
N TRP A 81 9.16 -9.77 -17.01
CA TRP A 81 10.45 -9.14 -17.27
C TRP A 81 10.44 -8.42 -18.61
N SER A 82 11.09 -7.27 -18.69
CA SER A 82 11.40 -6.61 -19.96
C SER A 82 12.90 -6.68 -20.27
N LEU A 83 13.20 -6.95 -21.54
CA LEU A 83 14.55 -6.88 -22.09
C LEU A 83 14.71 -5.53 -22.81
N VAL A 84 15.60 -4.70 -22.30
CA VAL A 84 15.86 -3.38 -22.88
C VAL A 84 17.27 -3.39 -23.49
N PRO A 85 17.45 -2.95 -24.74
CA PRO A 85 18.78 -2.74 -25.31
C PRO A 85 19.56 -1.75 -24.45
N GLY A 86 20.84 -2.03 -24.17
CA GLY A 86 21.71 -1.06 -23.51
C GLY A 86 21.91 0.18 -24.38
N GLU A 87 21.97 1.37 -23.77
CA GLU A 87 22.26 2.60 -24.50
C GLU A 87 23.70 2.60 -25.05
N ARG A 88 23.87 3.14 -26.26
CA ARG A 88 25.18 3.39 -26.84
C ARG A 88 25.88 4.50 -26.04
N ARG A 89 26.99 4.20 -25.35
CA ARG A 89 27.98 5.25 -25.07
C ARG A 89 28.50 5.78 -26.41
N ARG A 90 28.66 7.11 -26.53
CA ARG A 90 29.37 7.70 -27.68
C ARG A 90 30.74 7.05 -27.76
N ARG A 91 31.03 6.37 -28.88
CA ARG A 91 32.30 5.70 -29.10
C ARG A 91 33.27 6.62 -29.83
N ARG A 92 34.56 6.40 -29.61
CA ARG A 92 35.59 6.83 -30.55
C ARG A 92 35.53 5.92 -31.78
N ALA A 93 35.92 6.44 -32.94
CA ALA A 93 35.76 5.76 -34.23
C ALA A 93 36.59 4.48 -34.37
N ASP A 94 37.56 4.24 -33.47
CA ASP A 94 38.51 3.12 -33.50
C ASP A 94 38.08 1.89 -32.67
N GLU A 95 36.98 1.96 -31.91
CA GLU A 95 36.54 0.85 -31.05
C GLU A 95 35.66 -0.18 -31.77
N SER A 96 36.14 -1.43 -31.85
CA SER A 96 35.40 -2.60 -32.35
C SER A 96 33.99 -2.77 -31.73
N PRO A 97 32.97 -3.22 -32.48
CA PRO A 97 31.60 -3.42 -31.99
C PRO A 97 31.49 -4.38 -30.79
N VAL A 98 31.49 -3.88 -29.55
CA VAL A 98 31.11 -4.68 -28.37
C VAL A 98 29.61 -5.00 -28.42
N PRO A 99 29.18 -6.26 -28.18
CA PRO A 99 27.77 -6.64 -28.11
C PRO A 99 27.00 -5.82 -27.06
N LEU A 100 25.79 -5.37 -27.40
CA LEU A 100 24.90 -4.67 -26.47
C LEU A 100 24.52 -5.62 -25.33
N LYS A 101 24.97 -5.32 -24.10
CA LYS A 101 24.47 -6.01 -22.91
C LYS A 101 22.99 -5.68 -22.73
N ARG A 102 22.11 -6.68 -22.87
CA ARG A 102 20.68 -6.53 -22.59
C ARG A 102 20.48 -6.46 -21.09
N ARG A 103 19.73 -5.46 -20.60
CA ARG A 103 19.31 -5.39 -19.20
C ARG A 103 17.95 -6.05 -19.04
N LYS A 104 17.81 -6.87 -17.99
CA LYS A 104 16.54 -7.47 -17.57
C LYS A 104 15.94 -6.62 -16.46
N TYR A 105 14.72 -6.13 -16.64
CA TYR A 105 13.99 -5.40 -15.61
C TYR A 105 12.79 -6.22 -15.16
N LEU A 106 12.71 -6.51 -13.86
CA LEU A 106 11.49 -7.09 -13.28
C LEU A 106 10.44 -6.00 -13.22
N HIS A 107 9.20 -6.32 -13.58
CA HIS A 107 8.10 -5.38 -13.41
C HIS A 107 7.61 -5.43 -11.97
N GLN A 108 7.12 -4.31 -11.49
CA GLN A 108 6.33 -4.20 -10.27
C GLN A 108 4.90 -3.88 -10.67
N ARG A 109 3.96 -4.24 -9.79
CA ARG A 109 2.56 -3.87 -9.98
C ARG A 109 1.97 -3.27 -8.72
N ILE A 110 1.04 -2.35 -8.92
CA ILE A 110 0.20 -1.83 -7.85
C ILE A 110 -1.12 -2.58 -7.92
N GLN A 111 -1.40 -3.31 -6.86
CA GLN A 111 -2.68 -3.95 -6.63
C GLN A 111 -3.57 -2.99 -5.85
N CYS A 112 -4.79 -2.79 -6.33
CA CYS A 112 -5.83 -2.08 -5.61
C CYS A 112 -6.87 -3.08 -5.14
N GLU A 113 -7.12 -3.09 -3.83
CA GLU A 113 -8.10 -3.95 -3.17
C GLU A 113 -9.16 -3.07 -2.50
N LEU A 114 -10.42 -3.41 -2.72
CA LEU A 114 -11.55 -2.83 -2.01
C LEU A 114 -12.02 -3.84 -0.98
N ILE A 115 -11.99 -3.44 0.29
CA ILE A 115 -12.26 -4.29 1.44
C ILE A 115 -13.53 -3.80 2.11
N LYS A 116 -14.53 -4.67 2.18
CA LYS A 116 -15.71 -4.47 3.02
C LYS A 116 -15.35 -4.86 4.45
N LEU A 117 -15.66 -3.99 5.41
CA LEU A 117 -15.42 -4.21 6.83
C LEU A 117 -16.73 -4.56 7.54
N GLU A 118 -16.68 -5.49 8.48
CA GLU A 118 -17.82 -5.93 9.28
C GLU A 118 -17.42 -6.03 10.75
N LYS A 119 -18.17 -5.36 11.62
CA LYS A 119 -18.01 -5.46 13.08
C LYS A 119 -18.69 -6.73 13.58
N ARG A 120 -18.01 -7.50 14.42
CA ARG A 120 -18.53 -8.75 15.00
C ARG A 120 -18.21 -8.79 16.49
N MET A 121 -19.09 -9.42 17.27
CA MET A 121 -18.82 -9.70 18.68
C MET A 121 -18.34 -11.14 18.80
N GLY A 122 -17.06 -11.30 19.10
CA GLY A 122 -16.43 -12.59 19.41
C GLY A 122 -16.41 -12.86 20.90
N SER A 123 -15.87 -14.01 21.29
CA SER A 123 -15.68 -14.39 22.69
C SER A 123 -14.69 -13.49 23.44
N SER A 124 -13.79 -12.82 22.70
CA SER A 124 -12.84 -11.88 23.27
C SER A 124 -13.40 -10.46 23.39
N GLY A 125 -14.43 -10.09 22.62
CA GLY A 125 -14.99 -8.74 22.52
C GLY A 125 -15.24 -8.33 21.05
N LEU A 126 -15.13 -7.03 20.76
CA LEU A 126 -15.30 -6.50 19.41
C LEU A 126 -14.16 -6.96 18.49
N GLU A 127 -14.52 -7.46 17.32
CA GLU A 127 -13.63 -7.85 16.23
C GLU A 127 -14.06 -7.14 14.95
N ILE A 128 -13.09 -6.79 14.10
CA ILE A 128 -13.35 -6.27 12.76
C ILE A 128 -12.87 -7.29 11.75
N TRP A 129 -13.79 -7.72 10.90
CA TRP A 129 -13.55 -8.67 9.82
C TRP A 129 -13.51 -7.94 8.48
N GLY A 130 -12.54 -8.30 7.65
CA GLY A 130 -12.37 -7.79 6.29
C GLY A 130 -12.73 -8.84 5.25
N THR A 131 -13.43 -8.43 4.19
CA THR A 131 -13.66 -9.24 2.99
C THR A 131 -13.28 -8.43 1.76
N ILE A 132 -12.39 -8.97 0.94
CA ILE A 132 -12.03 -8.35 -0.34
C ILE A 132 -13.21 -8.50 -1.30
N VAL A 133 -13.85 -7.38 -1.66
CA VAL A 133 -14.97 -7.36 -2.62
C VAL A 133 -14.51 -7.10 -4.05
N TRP A 134 -13.36 -6.47 -4.22
CA TRP A 134 -12.75 -6.22 -5.52
C TRP A 134 -11.23 -6.18 -5.39
N SER A 135 -10.53 -6.72 -6.38
CA SER A 135 -9.06 -6.72 -6.42
C SER A 135 -8.59 -6.70 -7.86
N LYS A 136 -7.83 -5.68 -8.25
CA LYS A 136 -7.25 -5.58 -9.60
C LYS A 136 -5.88 -4.90 -9.58
N ALA A 137 -4.98 -5.37 -10.44
CA ALA A 137 -3.77 -4.66 -10.76
C ALA A 137 -4.13 -3.39 -11.56
N VAL A 138 -3.87 -2.22 -10.99
CA VAL A 138 -4.21 -0.92 -11.60
C VAL A 138 -3.05 -0.32 -12.38
N LEU A 139 -1.81 -0.71 -12.05
CA LEU A 139 -0.62 -0.23 -12.73
C LEU A 139 0.48 -1.29 -12.73
N SER A 140 1.21 -1.41 -13.83
CA SER A 140 2.40 -2.25 -13.96
C SER A 140 3.53 -1.43 -14.57
N PHE A 141 4.72 -1.47 -13.98
CA PHE A 141 5.87 -0.67 -14.43
C PHE A 141 7.19 -1.39 -14.17
N PRO A 142 8.27 -1.11 -14.91
CA PRO A 142 9.59 -1.66 -14.60
C PRO A 142 10.07 -1.23 -13.18
N ASN A 143 10.75 -2.11 -12.44
CA ASN A 143 11.31 -1.83 -11.11
C ASN A 143 12.31 -0.65 -11.08
N SER A 144 12.73 -0.13 -12.23
CA SER A 144 13.51 1.11 -12.28
C SER A 144 12.71 2.38 -11.94
N TYR A 145 11.37 2.31 -11.90
CA TYR A 145 10.51 3.44 -11.56
C TYR A 145 10.13 3.42 -10.08
N GLU A 146 10.17 4.58 -9.45
CA GLU A 146 9.72 4.76 -8.08
C GLU A 146 8.30 5.34 -8.04
N PHE A 147 7.47 4.79 -7.15
CA PHE A 147 6.14 5.32 -6.90
C PHE A 147 6.24 6.43 -5.84
N LEU A 148 5.96 7.68 -6.24
CA LEU A 148 6.15 8.83 -5.36
C LEU A 148 4.93 9.10 -4.48
N SER A 149 3.73 9.19 -5.06
CA SER A 149 2.50 9.46 -4.31
C SER A 149 1.25 9.01 -5.05
N CYS A 150 0.16 8.81 -4.30
CA CYS A 150 -1.17 8.56 -4.83
C CYS A 150 -2.11 9.63 -4.29
N ILE A 151 -2.98 10.17 -5.14
CA ILE A 151 -4.10 11.01 -4.71
C ILE A 151 -5.37 10.23 -5.00
N ILE A 152 -6.17 10.00 -3.96
CA ILE A 152 -7.49 9.39 -4.11
C ILE A 152 -8.50 10.52 -4.12
N THR A 153 -9.08 10.74 -5.30
CA THR A 153 -10.25 11.61 -5.47
C THR A 153 -11.51 10.77 -5.28
N LEU A 154 -12.31 11.15 -4.29
CA LEU A 154 -13.59 10.52 -3.93
C LEU A 154 -14.75 11.25 -4.60
#